data_AF-A0A1V8USC8-F1
#
_entry.id   AF-A0A1V8USC8-F1
#
_cell.length_a   1.000
_cell.length_b   1.000
_cell.length_c   1.000
_cell.angle_alpha   90.00
_cell.angle_beta   90.00
_cell.angle_gamma   90.00
#
_symmetry.space_group_name_H-M   'P 1'
#
loop_
_entity.id
_entity.type
_entity.pdbx_description
1 polymer ?
#
loop_
_entity_poly.entity_id
_entity_poly.type
_entity_poly.pdbx_seq_one_letter_code
_entity_poly.pdbx_strand_id
1 'polypeptide(L)'
;MLLDADKVKIEDRDGTLKVYEDKATGSGNSVFRSFCGKDGNPVKSETQLYPGKVIMKMGMFPRIPKPEAEGFGLHKHDWQANHEGIPIYEVKWAGPEKKEMKS
;
A
#
# COMPACT_ATOMS: atom_id res chain seq x y z
N MET A 1 1.91 1.12 -4.18
CA MET A 1 2.71 2.31 -4.57
C MET A 1 2.16 3.53 -3.84
N LEU A 2 3.03 4.40 -3.33
CA LEU A 2 2.60 5.65 -2.67
C LEU A 2 2.61 6.79 -3.69
N LEU A 3 1.48 7.45 -3.89
CA LEU A 3 1.30 8.53 -4.87
C LEU A 3 0.76 9.79 -4.19
N ASP A 4 0.99 10.96 -4.77
CA ASP A 4 0.27 12.18 -4.36
C ASP A 4 -1.22 12.03 -4.67
N ALA A 5 -2.08 12.38 -3.72
CA ALA A 5 -3.53 12.22 -3.86
C ALA A 5 -4.11 13.06 -5.02
N ASP A 6 -3.54 14.25 -5.26
CA ASP A 6 -3.94 15.16 -6.36
C ASP A 6 -3.61 14.61 -7.76
N LYS A 7 -2.69 13.65 -7.86
CA LYS A 7 -2.33 12.97 -9.11
C LYS A 7 -3.14 11.69 -9.36
N VAL A 8 -4.03 11.31 -8.45
CA VAL A 8 -4.83 10.08 -8.56
C VAL A 8 -6.27 10.44 -8.86
N LYS A 9 -6.76 9.99 -10.03
CA LYS A 9 -8.18 10.04 -10.40
C LYS A 9 -8.74 8.61 -10.42
N ILE A 10 -9.84 8.39 -9.71
CA ILE A 10 -10.58 7.13 -9.71
C ILE A 10 -11.94 7.38 -10.35
N GLU A 11 -12.27 6.60 -11.37
CA GLU A 11 -13.57 6.61 -12.02
C GLU A 11 -14.34 5.34 -11.65
N ASP A 12 -15.35 5.47 -10.80
CA ASP A 12 -16.25 4.37 -10.44
C ASP A 12 -17.51 4.43 -11.30
N ARG A 13 -17.41 3.87 -12.51
CA ARG A 13 -18.47 3.95 -13.53
C ARG A 13 -19.78 3.29 -13.09
N ASP A 14 -19.68 2.25 -12.28
CA ASP A 14 -20.80 1.40 -11.90
C ASP A 14 -21.25 1.63 -10.43
N GLY A 15 -20.64 2.59 -9.73
CA GLY A 15 -20.97 2.88 -8.33
C GLY A 15 -20.67 1.73 -7.36
N THR A 16 -19.66 0.92 -7.67
CA THR A 16 -19.34 -0.31 -6.92
C THR A 16 -18.23 -0.11 -5.89
N LEU A 17 -17.57 1.04 -5.85
CA LEU A 17 -16.48 1.31 -4.93
C LEU A 17 -16.99 1.38 -3.49
N LYS A 18 -16.45 0.50 -2.63
CA LYS A 18 -16.71 0.48 -1.20
C LYS A 18 -15.47 0.89 -0.43
N VAL A 19 -15.68 1.46 0.75
CA VAL A 19 -14.60 1.81 1.68
C VAL A 19 -14.85 1.09 3.01
N TYR A 20 -13.83 0.40 3.49
CA TYR A 20 -13.78 -0.18 4.81
C TYR A 20 -12.79 0.58 5.68
N GLU A 21 -13.23 1.04 6.85
CA GLU A 21 -12.33 1.60 7.86
C GLU A 21 -11.74 0.47 8.70
N ASP A 22 -10.48 0.15 8.44
CA ASP A 22 -9.72 -0.85 9.19
C ASP A 22 -9.06 -0.20 10.40
N LYS A 23 -9.59 -0.52 11.59
CA LYS A 23 -9.05 -0.07 12.89
C LYS A 23 -8.11 -1.09 13.52
N ALA A 24 -8.02 -2.31 12.97
CA ALA A 24 -7.21 -3.39 13.52
C ALA A 24 -5.77 -3.32 12.96
N THR A 25 -5.09 -2.20 13.21
CA THR A 25 -3.73 -1.98 12.70
C THR A 25 -2.72 -1.92 13.85
N GLY A 26 -1.51 -2.46 13.63
CA GLY A 26 -0.43 -2.42 14.63
C GLY A 26 0.08 -1.01 14.95
N SER A 27 -0.30 -0.01 14.15
CA SER A 27 0.09 1.40 14.35
C SER A 27 -0.91 2.21 15.19
N GLY A 28 -2.09 1.65 15.48
CA GLY A 28 -3.21 2.36 16.10
C GLY A 28 -3.96 3.33 15.16
N ASN A 29 -3.40 3.67 14.01
CA ASN A 29 -4.07 4.51 13.01
C ASN A 29 -5.04 3.69 12.15
N SER A 30 -6.20 4.26 11.83
CA SER A 30 -7.10 3.66 10.84
C SER A 30 -6.45 3.62 9.45
N VAL A 31 -6.72 2.56 8.71
CA VAL A 31 -6.45 2.47 7.27
C VAL A 31 -7.79 2.39 6.55
N PHE A 32 -8.07 3.37 5.70
CA PHE A 32 -9.25 3.35 4.84
C PHE A 32 -8.91 2.54 3.59
N ARG A 33 -9.59 1.41 3.40
CA ARG A 33 -9.34 0.48 2.30
C ARG A 33 -10.48 0.59 1.29
N SER A 34 -10.18 1.07 0.08
CA SER A 34 -11.14 1.11 -1.01
C SER A 34 -11.01 -0.12 -1.90
N PHE A 35 -12.13 -0.75 -2.24
CA PHE A 35 -12.19 -1.95 -3.06
C PHE A 35 -13.48 -1.98 -3.88
N CYS A 36 -13.49 -2.74 -4.97
CA CYS A 36 -14.70 -2.97 -5.75
C CYS A 36 -15.62 -3.95 -5.01
N GLY A 37 -16.84 -3.54 -4.74
CA GLY A 37 -17.83 -4.33 -4.02
C GLY A 37 -18.42 -5.50 -4.80
N LYS A 38 -18.11 -5.63 -6.09
CA LYS A 38 -18.60 -6.70 -6.97
C LYS A 38 -17.62 -7.88 -7.05
N ASP A 39 -16.32 -7.60 -7.17
CA ASP A 39 -15.28 -8.62 -7.38
C ASP A 39 -14.25 -8.68 -6.23
N GLY A 40 -14.30 -7.74 -5.28
CA GLY A 40 -13.39 -7.70 -4.14
C GLY A 40 -12.01 -7.13 -4.46
N ASN A 41 -11.75 -6.67 -5.69
CA ASN A 41 -10.43 -6.17 -6.07
C ASN A 41 -10.07 -4.92 -5.26
N PRO A 42 -8.89 -4.89 -4.62
CA PRO A 42 -8.47 -3.74 -3.84
C PRO A 42 -7.98 -2.62 -4.76
N VAL A 43 -8.48 -1.40 -4.55
CA VAL A 43 -8.21 -0.24 -5.41
C VAL A 43 -7.13 0.65 -4.81
N LYS A 44 -7.40 1.19 -3.62
CA LYS A 44 -6.47 2.09 -2.91
C LYS A 44 -6.55 1.92 -1.40
N SER A 45 -5.58 2.50 -0.71
CA SER A 45 -5.67 2.69 0.74
C SER A 45 -5.17 4.07 1.14
N GLU A 46 -5.76 4.64 2.19
CA GLU A 46 -5.39 5.92 2.78
C GLU A 46 -5.20 5.76 4.28
N THR A 47 -4.28 6.52 4.85
CA THR A 47 -3.98 6.48 6.28
C THR A 47 -3.43 7.82 6.73
N GLN A 48 -3.67 8.17 7.98
CA GLN A 48 -3.17 9.40 8.59
C GLN A 48 -1.64 9.45 8.63
N LEU A 49 -0.96 8.30 8.53
CA LEU A 49 0.49 8.22 8.45
C LEU A 49 1.08 8.88 7.19
N TYR A 50 0.30 8.99 6.10
CA TYR A 50 0.74 9.60 4.85
C TYR A 50 -0.27 10.66 4.37
N PRO A 51 -0.34 11.83 5.05
CA PRO A 51 -1.26 12.89 4.67
C PRO A 51 -1.06 13.33 3.23
N GLY A 52 -2.16 13.50 2.48
CA GLY A 52 -2.11 13.92 1.07
C GLY A 52 -1.57 12.87 0.10
N LYS A 53 -1.38 11.61 0.55
CA LYS A 53 -0.92 10.51 -0.28
C LYS A 53 -1.95 9.38 -0.35
N VAL A 54 -1.89 8.62 -1.43
CA VAL A 54 -2.69 7.42 -1.66
C VAL A 54 -1.77 6.22 -1.88
N ILE A 55 -2.07 5.11 -1.20
CA ILE A 55 -1.45 3.82 -1.47
C ILE A 55 -2.23 3.12 -2.58
N MET A 56 -1.82 3.31 -3.84
CA MET A 56 -2.43 2.67 -4.99
C MET A 56 -2.05 1.19 -5.08
N LYS A 57 -3.04 0.33 -5.30
CA LYS A 57 -2.85 -1.11 -5.46
C LYS A 57 -2.57 -1.40 -6.92
N MET A 58 -1.34 -1.83 -7.19
CA MET A 58 -0.84 -1.94 -8.56
C MET A 58 -1.26 -3.27 -9.23
N GLY A 59 -1.76 -4.25 -8.48
CA GLY A 59 -2.12 -5.58 -9.02
C GLY A 59 -3.26 -5.58 -10.05
N MET A 60 -4.02 -4.49 -10.17
CA MET A 60 -5.08 -4.36 -11.19
C MET A 60 -4.54 -3.92 -12.56
N PHE A 61 -3.29 -3.49 -12.64
CA PHE A 61 -2.71 -2.98 -13.88
C PHE A 61 -1.96 -4.10 -14.63
N PRO A 62 -2.05 -4.13 -15.98
CA PRO A 62 -1.36 -5.15 -16.77
C PRO A 62 0.18 -4.99 -16.73
N ARG A 63 0.66 -3.80 -16.35
CA ARG A 63 2.08 -3.49 -16.20
C ARG A 63 2.25 -2.57 -14.99
N ILE A 64 3.29 -2.84 -14.22
CA ILE A 64 3.64 -2.08 -13.02
C ILE A 64 5.15 -1.80 -13.04
N PRO A 65 5.60 -0.64 -12.52
CA PRO A 65 7.02 -0.35 -12.43
C PRO A 65 7.70 -1.30 -11.43
N LYS A 66 9.00 -1.52 -11.62
CA LYS A 66 9.83 -2.30 -10.69
C LYS A 66 9.76 -1.65 -9.29
N PRO A 67 9.63 -2.43 -8.20
CA PRO A 67 9.70 -1.88 -6.86
C PRO A 67 11.04 -1.20 -6.60
N GLU A 68 11.02 -0.13 -5.82
CA GLU A 68 12.21 0.63 -5.40
C GLU A 68 12.62 0.33 -3.95
N ALA A 69 11.69 -0.21 -3.15
CA ALA A 69 11.88 -0.60 -1.76
C ALA A 69 10.78 -1.58 -1.33
N GLU A 70 11.07 -2.38 -0.30
CA GLU A 70 10.09 -3.22 0.39
C GLU A 70 9.83 -2.70 1.80
N GLY A 71 8.56 -2.70 2.22
CA GLY A 71 8.18 -2.48 3.62
C GLY A 71 7.64 -3.75 4.26
N PHE A 72 7.42 -3.70 5.57
CA PHE A 72 6.92 -4.83 6.38
C PHE A 72 7.80 -6.09 6.31
N GLY A 73 9.11 -5.92 6.14
CA GLY A 73 10.06 -7.03 6.06
C GLY A 73 10.08 -7.92 7.30
N LEU A 74 9.81 -7.38 8.51
CA LEU A 74 9.70 -8.19 9.74
C LEU A 74 8.56 -9.22 9.71
N HIS A 75 7.55 -8.97 8.88
CA HIS A 75 6.37 -9.83 8.73
C HIS A 75 6.33 -10.48 7.35
N LYS A 76 7.44 -10.44 6.60
CA LYS A 76 7.56 -11.11 5.31
C LYS A 76 7.48 -12.62 5.54
N HIS A 77 6.66 -13.28 4.74
CA HIS A 77 6.57 -14.74 4.78
C HIS A 77 7.79 -15.38 4.12
N ASP A 78 8.28 -16.49 4.67
CA ASP A 78 9.46 -17.21 4.17
C ASP A 78 9.32 -17.69 2.72
N TRP A 79 8.09 -17.91 2.24
CA TRP A 79 7.84 -18.33 0.85
C TRP A 79 7.95 -17.18 -0.17
N GLN A 80 7.97 -15.92 0.28
CA GLN A 80 8.04 -14.77 -0.61
C GLN A 80 9.50 -14.42 -0.90
N ALA A 81 9.91 -14.51 -2.17
CA ALA A 81 11.27 -14.20 -2.59
C ALA A 81 11.66 -12.73 -2.32
N ASN A 82 12.96 -12.48 -2.20
CA ASN A 82 13.54 -11.14 -2.15
C ASN A 82 13.74 -10.58 -3.56
N HIS A 83 13.51 -9.29 -3.74
CA HIS A 83 13.91 -8.60 -4.95
C HIS A 83 15.35 -8.11 -4.81
N GLU A 84 16.20 -8.41 -5.79
CA GLU A 84 17.60 -8.00 -5.76
C GLU A 84 17.76 -6.48 -5.93
N GLY A 85 18.67 -5.92 -5.14
CA GLY A 85 19.12 -4.53 -5.26
C GLY A 85 18.15 -3.48 -4.75
N ILE A 86 17.18 -3.84 -3.91
CA ILE A 86 16.29 -2.88 -3.25
C ILE A 86 16.34 -2.99 -1.72
N PRO A 87 16.29 -1.87 -0.99
CA PRO A 87 16.29 -1.90 0.47
C PRO A 87 14.98 -2.50 1.00
N ILE A 88 15.11 -3.31 2.05
CA ILE A 88 13.98 -3.89 2.79
C ILE A 88 13.90 -3.21 4.14
N TYR A 89 12.74 -2.66 4.47
CA TYR A 89 12.48 -1.97 5.73
C TYR A 89 11.62 -2.84 6.66
N GLU A 90 11.90 -2.76 7.97
CA GLU A 90 11.24 -3.57 8.98
C GLU A 90 9.71 -3.47 8.94
N VAL A 91 9.19 -2.24 8.92
CA VAL A 91 7.74 -1.95 8.93
C VAL A 91 7.39 -0.91 7.86
N LYS A 92 7.89 0.31 7.98
CA LYS A 92 7.60 1.42 7.05
C LYS A 92 8.83 1.69 6.16
N TRP A 93 8.61 1.84 4.85
CA TRP A 93 9.65 2.25 3.90
C TRP A 93 9.69 3.77 3.63
N ALA A 94 8.64 4.49 4.06
CA ALA A 94 8.49 5.93 3.87
C ALA A 94 8.29 6.63 5.23
N GLY A 95 8.83 7.86 5.34
CA GLY A 95 8.77 8.67 6.56
C GLY A 95 10.07 8.64 7.39
N PRO A 96 10.18 9.50 8.41
CA PRO A 96 11.41 9.69 9.19
C PRO A 96 11.76 8.48 10.07
N GLU A 97 10.78 7.65 10.42
CA GLU A 97 10.94 6.48 11.31
C GLU A 97 11.31 5.20 10.56
N LYS A 98 11.64 5.27 9.26
CA LYS A 98 11.97 4.06 8.49
C LYS A 98 13.26 3.42 9.02
N LYS A 99 13.23 2.11 9.20
CA LYS A 99 14.36 1.31 9.69
C LYS A 99 14.66 0.19 8.71
N GLU A 100 15.82 0.27 8.07
CA GLU A 100 16.27 -0.72 7.10
C GLU A 100 16.73 -1.99 7.82
N MET A 101 16.32 -3.15 7.30
CA MET A 101 16.81 -4.44 7.77
C MET A 101 18.25 -4.59 7.33
N LYS A 102 19.15 -4.88 8.27
CA LYS A 102 20.53 -5.22 7.91
C LYS A 102 20.52 -6.60 7.25
N SER A 103 21.10 -6.68 6.05
CA SER A 103 21.35 -7.94 5.33
C SER A 103 22.29 -8.86 6.09
#